data_AF-X1D8U4-F1
#
_entry.id   AF-X1D8U4-F1
#
_cell.length_a   1.000
_cell.length_b   1.000
_cell.length_c   1.000
_cell.angle_alpha   90.00
_cell.angle_beta   90.00
_cell.angle_gamma   90.00
#
_symmetry.space_group_name_H-M   'P 1'
#
loop_
_entity.id
_entity.type
_entity.pdbx_description
1 polymer ?
#
loop_
_entity_poly.entity_id
_entity_poly.type
_entity_poly.pdbx_seq_one_letter_code
_entity_poly.pdbx_strand_id
1 'polypeptide(L)' 'KKDILEAVINMANRALRVLAIAYKPLENYHSKENIEEDMIFIGLVGIVDPPRIEVKVCR' A
#
# COMPACT_ATOMS: atom_id res chain seq x y z
N LYS A 1 -9.19 -3.88 14.30
CA LYS A 1 -9.39 -2.97 13.13
C LYS A 1 -8.76 -1.59 13.36
N LYS A 2 -8.88 -0.99 14.56
CA LYS A 2 -8.18 0.27 14.91
C LYS A 2 -6.65 0.17 14.75
N ASP A 3 -6.10 -1.00 15.02
CA ASP A 3 -4.66 -1.28 15.04
C ASP A 3 -4.00 -1.08 13.67
N ILE A 4 -4.72 -1.43 12.59
CA ILE A 4 -4.24 -1.25 11.21
C ILE A 4 -4.22 0.24 10.88
N LEU A 5 -5.24 0.99 11.30
CA LEU A 5 -5.31 2.43 11.05
C LEU A 5 -4.18 3.16 11.81
N GLU A 6 -3.90 2.79 13.05
CA GLU A 6 -2.78 3.35 13.82
C GLU A 6 -1.43 3.01 13.19
N ALA A 7 -1.26 1.78 12.67
CA ALA A 7 -0.05 1.41 11.93
C ALA A 7 0.12 2.25 10.65
N VAL A 8 -0.96 2.48 9.89
CA VAL A 8 -0.94 3.35 8.70
C VAL A 8 -0.56 4.77 9.08
N ILE A 9 -1.18 5.35 10.11
CA ILE A 9 -0.91 6.71 10.58
C ILE A 9 0.55 6.83 11.04
N ASN A 10 1.07 5.86 11.80
CA ASN A 10 2.46 5.84 12.24
C ASN A 10 3.46 5.76 11.07
N MET A 11 3.15 4.98 10.03
CA MET A 11 4.00 4.92 8.83
C MET A 11 3.92 6.20 7.99
N ALA A 12 2.72 6.78 7.84
CA ALA A 12 2.52 8.04 7.14
C ALA A 12 3.23 9.21 7.83
N ASN A 13 3.20 9.26 9.17
CA ASN A 13 3.94 10.24 9.98
C ASN A 13 5.46 10.18 9.76
N ARG A 14 5.98 9.04 9.30
CA ARG A 14 7.40 8.85 8.95
C ARG A 14 7.71 9.22 7.50
N ALA A 15 6.80 9.93 6.82
CA ALA A 15 6.86 10.29 5.40
C ALA A 15 7.01 9.08 4.46
N LEU A 16 6.53 7.90 4.89
CA LEU A 16 6.56 6.69 4.07
C LEU A 16 5.30 6.63 3.21
N ARG A 17 5.45 6.23 1.95
CA ARG A 17 4.32 5.82 1.14
C ARG A 17 3.88 4.43 1.59
N VAL A 18 2.69 4.32 2.16
CA VAL A 18 2.13 3.07 2.70
C VAL A 18 1.28 2.37 1.64
N LEU A 19 1.57 1.10 1.36
CA LEU A 19 0.79 0.24 0.48
C LEU A 19 0.16 -0.90 1.28
N ALA A 20 -1.12 -1.14 1.04
CA ALA A 20 -1.84 -2.30 1.58
C ALA A 20 -1.85 -3.42 0.53
N ILE A 21 -1.52 -4.64 0.94
CA ILE A 21 -1.47 -5.80 0.06
C ILE A 21 -2.53 -6.82 0.52
N ALA A 22 -3.37 -7.22 -0.41
CA ALA A 22 -4.36 -8.27 -0.24
C ALA A 22 -4.37 -9.16 -1.50
N TYR A 23 -4.76 -10.42 -1.36
CA TYR A 23 -4.87 -11.34 -2.48
C TYR A 23 -6.17 -12.12 -2.41
N LYS A 24 -6.64 -12.58 -3.57
CA LYS A 24 -7.80 -13.45 -3.70
C LYS A 24 -7.46 -14.56 -4.69
N PRO A 25 -7.49 -15.84 -4.27
CA PRO A 25 -7.35 -16.94 -5.21
C PRO A 25 -8.59 -16.97 -6.11
N LEU A 26 -8.37 -16.88 -7.42
CA LEU A 26 -9.43 -16.97 -8.42
C LEU A 26 -9.43 -18.38 -8.98
N GLU A 27 -10.48 -19.16 -8.69
CA GLU A 27 -10.64 -20.50 -9.26
C GLU A 27 -11.14 -20.45 -10.71
N ASN A 28 -11.89 -19.40 -11.09
CA ASN A 28 -12.50 -19.27 -12.41
C ASN A 28 -12.47 -17.81 -12.88
N TYR A 29 -11.90 -17.59 -14.08
CA TYR A 29 -11.61 -16.27 -14.67
C TYR A 29 -12.84 -15.60 -15.32
N HIS A 30 -14.04 -15.79 -14.75
CA HIS A 30 -15.28 -15.56 -15.50
C HIS A 30 -16.03 -14.26 -15.16
N SER A 31 -15.67 -13.54 -14.11
CA SER A 31 -16.34 -12.28 -13.77
C SER A 31 -15.31 -11.24 -13.28
N LYS A 32 -15.16 -10.15 -14.04
CA LYS A 32 -14.41 -8.96 -13.61
C LYS A 32 -15.14 -8.20 -12.50
N GLU A 33 -16.45 -8.37 -12.45
CA GLU A 33 -17.31 -7.90 -11.39
C GLU A 33 -16.91 -8.61 -10.09
N ASN A 34 -16.53 -7.83 -9.07
CA ASN A 34 -16.21 -8.29 -7.70
C ASN A 34 -14.83 -8.96 -7.51
N ILE A 35 -13.87 -8.70 -8.40
CA ILE A 35 -12.47 -9.14 -8.22
C ILE A 35 -11.84 -8.50 -6.97
N GLU A 36 -12.17 -7.24 -6.68
CA GLU A 36 -11.61 -6.49 -5.54
C GLU A 36 -12.39 -6.69 -4.22
N GLU A 37 -13.43 -7.52 -4.21
CA GLU A 37 -14.23 -7.82 -3.02
C GLU A 37 -13.74 -9.09 -2.30
N ASP A 38 -13.92 -9.14 -0.97
CA ASP A 38 -13.53 -10.29 -0.12
C ASP A 38 -12.08 -10.78 -0.29
N MET A 39 -11.15 -9.83 -0.48
CA MET A 39 -9.73 -10.14 -0.55
C MET A 39 -9.16 -10.50 0.84
N ILE A 40 -8.23 -11.45 0.87
CA ILE A 40 -7.48 -11.83 2.06
C ILE A 40 -6.37 -10.81 2.28
N PHE A 41 -6.50 -10.02 3.35
CA PHE A 41 -5.50 -9.02 3.72
C PHE A 41 -4.23 -9.68 4.24
N ILE A 42 -3.08 -9.36 3.64
CA ILE A 42 -1.77 -9.89 4.05
C ILE A 42 -1.07 -8.92 4.99
N GLY A 43 -1.09 -7.62 4.68
CA GLY A 43 -0.40 -6.62 5.50
C GLY A 43 -0.16 -5.27 4.81
N LEU A 44 0.66 -4.45 5.48
CA LEU A 44 1.06 -3.12 5.06
C LEU A 44 2.57 -3.06 4.81
N VAL A 45 2.97 -2.33 3.78
CA VAL A 45 4.39 -2.06 3.46
C VAL A 45 4.60 -0.55 3.39
N GLY A 46 5.62 -0.04 4.07
CA GLY A 46 6.05 1.35 3.99
C GLY A 46 7.27 1.49 3.09
N ILE A 47 7.15 2.31 2.04
CA ILE A 47 8.24 2.60 1.12
C ILE A 47 8.73 4.03 1.38
N VAL A 48 10.03 4.18 1.62
CA VAL A 48 10.68 5.50 1.65
C VAL A 48 10.80 5.99 0.21
N ASP A 49 10.34 7.20 -0.09
CA ASP A 49 10.60 7.80 -1.40
C ASP A 49 12.07 8.27 -1.43
N PRO A 50 12.94 7.66 -2.25
CA PRO A 50 14.31 8.12 -2.34
C PRO A 50 14.32 9.53 -2.94
N PRO A 51 15.04 10.49 -2.33
CA PRO A 51 15.13 11.83 -2.89
C PRO A 51 15.70 11.77 -4.31
N ARG A 52 15.06 12.45 -5.26
CA ARG A 52 15.60 12.57 -6.62
C ARG A 52 16.93 13.33 -6.56
N ILE A 53 17.98 12.73 -7.10
CA ILE A 53 19.36 13.27 -7.05
C ILE A 53 19.49 14.54 -7.93
N GLU A 54 18.56 14.74 -8.86
CA GLU A 54 18.56 15.83 -9.84
C GLU A 54 18.22 17.22 -9.25
N VAL A 55 17.78 17.32 -7.99
CA VAL A 55 17.32 18.58 -7.37
C VAL A 55 18.44 19.36 -6.67
N LYS A 56 19.72 19.03 -6.93
CA LYS A 56 20.87 19.81 -6.43
C LYS A 56 21.40 20.83 -7.44
N VAL A 57 20.55 21.58 -8.15
CA VAL A 57 20.94 22.90 -8.67
C VAL A 57 19.71 23.82 -8.77
N CYS A 58 19.37 24.49 -7.67
CA CYS A 58 18.88 25.87 -7.79
C CYS A 58 19.88 26.72 -7.02
N ARG A 59 20.73 27.40 -7.79
CA ARG A 59 21.63 28.44 -7.30
C ARG A 59 20.84 29.75 -7.20
#